data_AF-A0A256YKD1-F1
#
_entry.id   AF-A0A256YKD1-F1
#
_cell.length_a   1.000
_cell.length_b   1.000
_cell.length_c   1.000
_cell.angle_alpha   90.00
_cell.angle_beta   90.00
_cell.angle_gamma   90.00
#
_symmetry.space_group_name_H-M   'P 1'
#
loop_
_entity.id
_entity.type
_entity.pdbx_description
1 polymer ?
#
loop_
_entity_poly.entity_id
_entity_poly.type
_entity_poly.pdbx_seq_one_letter_code
_entity_poly.pdbx_strand_id
1 'polypeptide(L)'
;MYDKPKKCGIMEGFMNKRLTNEDNTTYYMGRAILNLWQKCDGNRTLDDLVKLMSEENTETEYTTPLIKEMLDLLETRKLITYT
;
A
#
# COMPACT_ATOMS: atom_id res chain seq x y z
N MET A 1 12.63 -11.03 11.69
CA MET A 1 12.80 -9.76 10.96
C MET A 1 11.41 -9.29 10.61
N TYR A 2 11.03 -8.09 11.02
CA TYR A 2 9.69 -7.57 10.72
C TYR A 2 9.80 -6.84 9.39
N ASP A 3 9.28 -7.44 8.32
CA ASP A 3 9.26 -6.84 6.99
C ASP A 3 8.34 -5.62 7.02
N LYS A 4 8.92 -4.43 7.09
CA LYS A 4 8.17 -3.17 7.13
C LYS A 4 8.05 -2.63 5.70
N PRO A 5 6.84 -2.53 5.12
CA PRO A 5 6.70 -2.07 3.76
C PRO A 5 6.96 -0.57 3.67
N LYS A 6 7.80 -0.19 2.72
CA LYS A 6 8.19 1.17 2.37
C LYS A 6 7.81 1.45 0.93
N LYS A 7 7.11 2.56 0.69
CA LYS A 7 6.74 2.98 -0.66
C LYS A 7 7.94 3.44 -1.50
N CYS A 8 7.96 3.02 -2.77
CA CYS A 8 8.99 3.38 -3.76
C CYS A 8 8.44 3.93 -5.08
N GLY A 9 7.10 3.90 -5.28
CA GLY A 9 6.45 4.51 -6.45
C GLY A 9 6.27 6.04 -6.36
N ILE A 10 6.02 6.68 -7.50
CA ILE A 10 5.69 8.11 -7.59
C ILE A 10 4.20 8.27 -7.89
N MET A 11 3.53 9.15 -7.14
CA MET A 11 2.14 9.49 -7.38
C MET A 11 2.03 10.61 -8.42
N GLU A 12 1.40 10.33 -9.56
CA GLU A 12 1.17 11.32 -10.62
C GLU A 12 -0.09 12.16 -10.34
N GLY A 13 0.07 13.15 -9.47
CA GLY A 13 -0.97 14.13 -9.15
C GLY A 13 -2.01 13.61 -8.14
N PHE A 14 -2.39 14.48 -7.21
CA PHE A 14 -3.20 14.15 -6.02
C PHE A 14 -4.58 13.54 -6.35
N MET A 15 -5.15 13.84 -7.53
CA MET A 15 -6.50 13.41 -7.92
C MET A 15 -6.56 12.18 -8.82
N ASN A 16 -5.45 11.75 -9.43
CA ASN A 16 -5.53 10.77 -10.53
C ASN A 16 -5.50 9.31 -10.09
N LYS A 17 -5.24 9.03 -8.80
CA LYS A 17 -5.09 7.66 -8.27
C LYS A 17 -4.12 6.79 -9.09
N ARG A 18 -3.08 7.42 -9.65
CA ARG A 18 -2.07 6.76 -10.47
C ARG A 18 -0.76 6.67 -9.72
N LEU A 19 -0.16 5.49 -9.74
CA LEU A 19 1.18 5.25 -9.22
C LEU A 19 2.07 4.75 -10.36
N THR A 20 3.22 5.38 -10.53
CA THR A 20 4.25 4.98 -11.48
C THR A 20 5.41 4.34 -10.71
N ASN A 21 5.83 3.14 -11.12
CA ASN A 21 6.96 2.44 -10.52
C ASN A 21 8.30 2.87 -11.15
N GLU A 22 9.42 2.33 -10.66
CA GLU A 22 10.77 2.64 -11.17
C GLU A 22 10.99 2.24 -12.63
N ASP A 23 10.23 1.25 -13.13
CA ASP A 23 10.25 0.83 -14.53
C ASP A 23 9.42 1.76 -15.45
N ASN A 24 8.98 2.92 -14.94
CA ASN A 24 8.11 3.88 -15.63
C ASN A 24 6.76 3.29 -16.07
N THR A 25 6.27 2.27 -15.35
CA THR A 25 4.95 1.67 -15.58
C THR A 25 3.92 2.29 -14.64
N THR A 26 2.86 2.86 -15.21
CA THR A 26 1.78 3.52 -14.47
C THR A 26 0.60 2.59 -14.26
N TYR A 27 0.11 2.53 -13.03
CA TYR A 27 -1.04 1.73 -12.64
C TYR A 27 -2.15 2.61 -12.07
N TYR A 28 -3.40 2.29 -12.42
CA TYR A 28 -4.56 2.88 -11.77
C TYR A 28 -4.89 2.12 -10.49
N MET A 29 -5.05 2.85 -9.39
CA MET A 29 -5.21 2.27 -8.06
C MET A 29 -6.63 2.45 -7.53
N GLY A 30 -7.16 1.37 -6.97
CA GLY A 30 -8.34 1.45 -6.12
C GLY A 30 -8.08 2.28 -4.87
N ARG A 31 -9.12 2.88 -4.30
CA ARG A 31 -9.03 3.74 -3.10
C ARG A 31 -8.34 3.03 -1.93
N ALA A 32 -8.69 1.76 -1.69
CA ALA A 32 -8.13 0.96 -0.61
C ALA A 32 -6.62 0.72 -0.76
N ILE A 33 -6.19 0.25 -1.94
CA ILE A 33 -4.77 -0.02 -2.24
C ILE A 33 -3.95 1.28 -2.18
N LEU A 34 -4.49 2.39 -2.71
CA LEU A 34 -3.82 3.68 -2.62
C LEU A 34 -3.66 4.15 -1.17
N ASN A 35 -4.71 4.00 -0.34
CA ASN A 35 -4.63 4.35 1.08
C ASN A 35 -3.57 3.50 1.80
N LEU A 36 -3.56 2.18 1.56
CA LEU A 36 -2.56 1.28 2.12
C LEU A 36 -1.13 1.69 1.70
N TRP A 37 -0.92 1.95 0.42
CA TRP A 37 0.37 2.38 -0.12
C TRP A 37 0.85 3.69 0.52
N GLN A 38 -0.05 4.66 0.74
CA GLN A 38 0.30 5.91 1.41
C GLN A 38 0.81 5.72 2.84
N LYS A 39 0.35 4.64 3.52
CA LYS A 39 0.74 4.27 4.88
C LYS A 39 2.01 3.43 4.97
N CYS A 40 2.50 2.87 3.85
CA CYS A 40 3.75 2.11 3.77
C CYS A 40 4.96 3.05 3.86
N ASP A 41 5.37 3.38 5.08
CA ASP A 41 6.44 4.33 5.39
C ASP A 41 7.76 3.66 5.80
N GLY A 42 7.82 2.32 5.84
CA GLY A 42 8.97 1.55 6.31
C GLY A 42 9.09 1.45 7.83
N ASN A 43 8.12 1.98 8.59
CA ASN A 43 8.14 1.94 10.06
C ASN A 43 7.08 1.00 10.64
N ARG A 44 5.96 0.84 9.94
CA ARG A 44 4.79 0.08 10.38
C ARG A 44 4.85 -1.39 9.99
N THR A 45 4.37 -2.25 10.87
CA THR A 45 4.23 -3.68 10.61
C THR A 45 2.90 -3.99 9.91
N LEU A 46 2.72 -5.23 9.44
CA LEU A 46 1.45 -5.70 8.88
C LEU A 46 0.28 -5.46 9.85
N ASP A 47 0.45 -5.79 11.13
CA ASP A 47 -0.60 -5.63 12.15
C ASP A 47 -0.97 -4.15 12.38
N ASP A 48 0.02 -3.25 12.36
CA ASP A 48 -0.23 -1.81 12.45
C ASP A 48 -1.04 -1.31 11.25
N LEU A 49 -0.73 -1.79 10.05
CA LEU A 49 -1.43 -1.41 8.83
C LEU A 49 -2.87 -1.94 8.81
N VAL A 50 -3.09 -3.17 9.26
CA VAL A 50 -4.43 -3.76 9.43
C VAL A 50 -5.28 -2.92 10.37
N LYS A 51 -4.71 -2.54 11.52
CA LYS A 51 -5.41 -1.69 12.50
C LYS A 51 -5.74 -0.32 11.92
N LEU A 52 -4.77 0.36 11.31
CA LEU A 52 -4.99 1.69 10.72
C LEU A 52 -6.02 1.69 9.59
N MET A 53 -5.97 0.69 8.71
CA MET A 53 -6.93 0.56 7.61
C MET A 53 -8.34 0.30 8.12
N SER A 54 -8.48 -0.48 9.19
CA SER A 54 -9.78 -0.77 9.82
C SER A 54 -10.34 0.43 10.59
N GLU A 55 -9.50 1.20 11.28
CA GLU A 55 -9.92 2.39 12.03
C GLU A 55 -10.40 3.53 11.12
N GLU A 56 -9.79 3.72 9.96
CA GLU A 56 -10.15 4.79 9.02
C GLU A 56 -11.33 4.45 8.10
N ASN A 57 -11.68 3.17 7.99
CA ASN A 57 -12.67 2.71 7.02
C ASN A 57 -13.62 1.71 7.68
N THR A 58 -14.66 2.27 8.28
CA THR A 58 -15.69 1.52 9.02
C THR A 58 -16.63 0.73 8.11
N GLU A 59 -16.57 0.93 6.79
CA GLU A 59 -17.43 0.25 5.81
C GLU A 59 -16.82 -1.07 5.32
N THR A 60 -15.51 -1.26 5.47
CA THR A 60 -14.80 -2.45 4.95
C THR A 60 -13.94 -3.07 6.05
N GLU A 61 -14.18 -4.35 6.33
CA GLU A 61 -13.34 -5.10 7.25
C GLU A 61 -11.99 -5.43 6.58
N TYR A 62 -10.92 -4.77 7.04
CA TYR A 62 -9.57 -5.08 6.58
C TYR A 62 -8.98 -6.14 7.49
N THR A 63 -8.91 -7.37 6.97
CA THR A 63 -8.28 -8.49 7.67
C THR A 63 -6.80 -8.59 7.32
N THR A 64 -6.00 -9.23 8.18
CA THR A 64 -4.58 -9.53 7.92
C THR A 64 -4.32 -10.18 6.55
N PRO A 65 -5.03 -11.25 6.13
CA PRO A 65 -4.81 -11.83 4.81
C PRO A 65 -5.10 -10.85 3.68
N LEU A 66 -6.16 -10.03 3.78
CA LEU A 66 -6.49 -9.06 2.75
C LEU A 66 -5.42 -7.98 2.60
N ILE A 67 -4.94 -7.41 3.71
CA ILE A 67 -3.86 -6.41 3.67
C ILE A 67 -2.58 -7.04 3.12
N LYS A 68 -2.28 -8.28 3.51
CA LYS A 68 -1.12 -9.00 2.97
C LYS A 68 -1.21 -9.17 1.46
N GLU A 69 -2.36 -9.62 0.93
CA GLU A 69 -2.56 -9.74 -0.52
C GLU A 69 -2.37 -8.39 -1.24
N MET A 70 -2.85 -7.30 -0.65
CA MET A 70 -2.63 -5.95 -1.22
C MET A 70 -1.16 -5.54 -1.20
N LEU A 71 -0.42 -5.86 -0.14
CA LEU A 71 1.03 -5.60 -0.06
C LEU A 71 1.80 -6.45 -1.07
N ASP A 72 1.49 -7.74 -1.19
CA ASP A 72 2.10 -8.65 -2.15
C ASP A 72 1.88 -8.17 -3.59
N LEU A 73 0.68 -7.64 -3.89
CA LEU A 73 0.39 -7.00 -5.18
C LEU A 73 1.23 -5.75 -5.40
N LEU A 74 1.35 -4.88 -4.40
CA LEU A 74 2.17 -3.67 -4.49
C LEU A 74 3.66 -4.01 -4.67
N GLU A 75 4.17 -5.03 -3.99
CA GLU A 75 5.54 -5.50 -4.13
C GLU A 75 5.78 -6.09 -5.53
N THR A 76 4.87 -6.94 -6.01
CA THR A 76 4.96 -7.54 -7.36
C THR A 76 5.00 -6.47 -8.45
N ARG A 77 4.36 -5.32 -8.23
CA ARG A 77 4.38 -4.17 -9.14
C ARG A 77 5.54 -3.19 -8.89
N LYS A 78 6.45 -3.50 -7.94
CA LYS A 78 7.58 -2.66 -7.51
C LYS A 78 7.14 -1.27 -7.02
N LEU A 79 6.00 -1.21 -6.34
CA LEU A 79 5.45 0.03 -5.77
C LEU A 79 5.79 0.20 -4.29
N ILE A 80 6.12 -0.90 -3.62
CA ILE A 80 6.71 -0.95 -2.29
C ILE A 80 7.94 -1.87 -2.28
N THR A 81 8.77 -1.72 -1.26
CA THR A 81 9.84 -2.64 -0.89
C THR A 81 9.78 -2.90 0.61
N TYR A 82 10.43 -3.94 1.10
CA TYR A 82 10.53 -4.23 2.54
C TYR A 82 11.89 -3.80 3.09
N THR A 83 11.89 -3.27 4.32
CA THR A 83 13.08 -2.81 5.06
C THR A 83 13.21 -3.48 6.42
#